data_AF-I6B2C8-F1
#
_entry.id   AF-I6B2C8-F1
#
_cell.length_a   1.000
_cell.length_b   1.000
_cell.length_c   1.000
_cell.angle_alpha   90.00
_cell.angle_beta   90.00
_cell.angle_gamma   90.00
#
_symmetry.space_group_name_H-M   'P 1'
#
loop_
_entity.id
_entity.type
_entity.pdbx_description
1 polymer ?
#
loop_
_entity_poly.entity_id
_entity_poly.type
_entity_poly.pdbx_seq_one_letter_code
_entity_poly.pdbx_strand_id
1 'polypeptide(L)'
;MVDCWLSDTATPVVTEFNLDAIRANRNQFDYDAVKKESGWITFQDDREMLRFRIISSNQEGSVVEYQENGGGTLTTQRTIRFIFCPRSFDVDGQKITVTVLRIISIL
;
A
#
# COMPACT_ATOMS: atom_id res chain seq x y z
N MET A 1 -6.75 -1.17 11.47
CA MET A 1 -5.79 -2.11 12.11
C MET A 1 -5.26 -2.98 10.98
N VAL A 2 -3.95 -2.99 10.73
CA VAL A 2 -3.36 -4.05 9.89
C VAL A 2 -3.53 -5.31 10.72
N ASP A 3 -4.21 -6.32 10.19
CA ASP A 3 -4.34 -7.60 10.88
C ASP A 3 -2.97 -8.30 10.81
N CYS A 4 -2.17 -8.06 11.84
CA CYS A 4 -0.92 -8.75 12.06
C CYS A 4 -1.23 -10.09 12.69
N TRP A 5 -0.66 -11.18 12.17
CA TRP A 5 -0.74 -12.46 12.86
C TRP A 5 0.01 -12.34 14.19
N LEU A 6 -0.41 -13.07 15.23
CA LEU A 6 0.25 -13.03 16.55
C LEU A 6 1.78 -13.33 16.45
N SER A 7 2.20 -14.08 15.42
CA SER A 7 3.60 -14.33 15.07
C SER A 7 4.37 -13.10 14.57
N ASP A 8 3.68 -12.08 14.06
CA ASP A 8 4.29 -10.85 13.51
C ASP A 8 4.65 -9.84 14.59
N THR A 9 4.31 -10.08 15.86
CA THR A 9 4.73 -9.24 16.99
C THR A 9 6.26 -9.16 17.16
N ALA A 10 7.02 -10.04 16.49
CA ALA A 10 8.48 -10.04 16.44
C ALA A 10 9.07 -9.35 15.19
N THR A 11 8.26 -8.99 14.20
CA THR A 11 8.72 -8.55 12.88
C THR A 11 8.23 -7.13 12.60
N PRO A 12 9.09 -6.20 12.12
CA PRO A 12 8.64 -4.84 11.82
C PRO A 12 7.54 -4.86 10.75
N VAL A 13 6.36 -4.33 11.08
CA VAL A 13 5.34 -4.02 10.09
C VAL A 13 5.95 -3.03 9.09
N VAL A 14 5.95 -3.38 7.81
CA VAL A 14 6.47 -2.50 6.76
C VAL A 14 5.58 -1.26 6.68
N THR A 15 6.11 -0.12 7.09
CA THR A 15 5.40 1.17 7.08
C THR A 15 5.87 2.09 5.94
N GLU A 16 6.87 1.67 5.16
CA GLU A 16 7.50 2.47 4.11
C GLU A 16 7.77 1.65 2.85
N PHE A 17 7.52 2.25 1.69
CA PHE A 17 7.74 1.65 0.38
C PHE A 17 8.53 2.61 -0.52
N ASN A 18 9.62 2.14 -1.14
CA ASN A 18 10.35 2.92 -2.13
C ASN A 18 9.60 2.87 -3.47
N LEU A 19 8.95 3.97 -3.84
CA LEU A 19 8.15 4.06 -5.06
C LEU A 19 9.01 3.99 -6.32
N ASP A 20 10.24 4.48 -6.27
CA ASP A 20 11.14 4.46 -7.43
C ASP A 20 11.63 3.03 -7.70
N ALA A 21 11.90 2.26 -6.64
CA ALA A 21 12.19 0.83 -6.76
C ALA A 21 11.00 0.05 -7.32
N ILE A 22 9.79 0.31 -6.85
CA ILE A 22 8.55 -0.32 -7.37
C ILE A 22 8.35 -0.01 -8.86
N ARG A 23 8.60 1.24 -9.27
CA ARG A 23 8.48 1.66 -10.68
C ARG A 23 9.51 0.98 -11.58
N ALA A 24 10.74 0.81 -11.07
CA ALA A 24 11.87 0.24 -11.80
C ALA A 24 11.83 -1.30 -11.85
N ASN A 25 11.39 -1.95 -10.77
CA ASN A 25 11.29 -3.40 -10.67
C ASN A 25 9.83 -3.82 -10.49
N ARG A 26 9.22 -4.20 -11.62
CA ARG A 26 7.80 -4.58 -11.71
C ARG A 26 7.57 -6.07 -11.52
N ASN A 27 8.61 -6.87 -11.29
CA ASN A 27 8.48 -8.33 -11.23
C ASN A 27 7.62 -8.82 -10.06
N GLN A 28 7.41 -7.99 -9.04
CA GLN A 28 6.58 -8.32 -7.87
C GLN A 28 5.13 -7.82 -7.98
N PHE A 29 4.77 -7.11 -9.06
CA PHE A 29 3.45 -6.53 -9.23
C PHE A 29 2.84 -6.98 -10.55
N ASP A 30 1.90 -7.92 -10.46
CA ASP A 30 1.06 -8.29 -11.60
C ASP A 30 -0.06 -7.26 -11.76
N TYR A 31 0.10 -6.34 -12.71
CA TYR A 31 -0.92 -5.34 -13.00
C TYR A 31 -2.15 -5.92 -13.71
N ASP A 32 -2.04 -7.08 -14.35
CA ASP A 32 -3.18 -7.73 -15.00
C ASP A 32 -4.12 -8.33 -13.94
N ALA A 33 -3.60 -8.64 -12.75
CA ALA A 33 -4.39 -9.01 -11.58
C ALA A 33 -5.11 -7.82 -10.92
N VAL A 34 -4.81 -6.57 -11.31
CA VAL A 34 -5.41 -5.35 -10.76
C VAL A 34 -6.52 -4.86 -11.68
N LYS A 35 -7.77 -4.83 -11.19
CA LYS A 35 -8.92 -4.31 -11.94
C LYS A 35 -9.34 -2.95 -11.42
N LYS A 36 -9.80 -2.08 -12.32
CA LYS A 36 -10.31 -0.74 -12.00
C LYS A 36 -11.76 -0.63 -12.44
N GLU A 37 -12.68 -0.62 -11.49
CA GLU A 37 -14.12 -0.64 -11.77
C GLU A 37 -14.87 0.24 -10.77
N SER A 38 -15.77 1.10 -11.26
CA SER A 38 -16.65 1.94 -10.43
C SER A 38 -15.92 2.75 -9.34
N GLY A 39 -14.71 3.24 -9.63
CA GLY A 39 -13.87 4.00 -8.69
C GLY A 39 -13.09 3.15 -7.68
N TRP A 40 -13.24 1.82 -7.74
CA TRP A 40 -12.47 0.87 -6.95
C TRP A 40 -11.31 0.30 -7.77
N ILE A 41 -10.20 0.07 -7.09
CA ILE A 41 -9.07 -0.73 -7.52
C ILE A 41 -9.20 -2.05 -6.77
N THR A 42 -9.44 -3.14 -7.47
CA THR A 42 -9.63 -4.46 -6.86
C THR A 42 -8.45 -5.36 -7.20
N PHE A 43 -8.07 -6.18 -6.22
CA PHE A 43 -7.14 -7.28 -6.39
C PHE A 43 -7.88 -8.54 -5.92
N GLN A 44 -7.95 -9.53 -6.79
CA GLN A 44 -8.67 -10.76 -6.50
C GLN A 44 -7.67 -11.81 -6.05
N ASP A 45 -7.60 -12.06 -4.75
CA ASP A 45 -6.94 -13.23 -4.18
C ASP A 45 -7.99 -14.35 -4.06
N ASP A 46 -7.56 -15.60 -4.13
CA ASP A 46 -8.36 -16.79 -4.49
C ASP A 46 -9.68 -16.97 -3.71
N ARG A 47 -9.81 -16.35 -2.54
CA ARG A 47 -11.02 -16.38 -1.71
C ARG A 47 -11.40 -15.04 -1.08
N GLU A 48 -10.63 -13.98 -1.29
CA GLU A 48 -10.79 -12.72 -0.56
C GLU A 48 -11.02 -11.56 -1.52
N MET A 49 -12.07 -10.79 -1.25
CA MET A 49 -12.28 -9.54 -1.95
C MET A 49 -11.43 -8.48 -1.28
N LEU A 50 -10.38 -8.02 -1.96
CA LEU A 50 -9.55 -6.89 -1.52
C LEU A 50 -9.80 -5.73 -2.47
N ARG A 51 -10.31 -4.61 -1.94
CA ARG A 51 -10.55 -3.42 -2.77
C ARG A 51 -10.13 -2.13 -2.10
N PHE A 52 -9.65 -1.22 -2.94
CA PHE A 52 -9.08 0.06 -2.55
C PHE A 52 -9.76 1.18 -3.34
N ARG A 53 -10.04 2.31 -2.70
CA ARG A 53 -10.55 3.50 -3.37
C ARG A 53 -9.81 4.73 -2.88
N ILE A 54 -9.31 5.54 -3.80
CA ILE A 54 -8.66 6.80 -3.45
C ILE A 54 -9.76 7.79 -3.05
N ILE A 55 -9.76 8.21 -1.78
CA ILE A 55 -10.68 9.23 -1.24
C ILE A 55 -10.15 10.62 -1.61
N SER A 56 -8.86 10.84 -1.43
CA SER A 56 -8.18 12.08 -1.80
C SER A 56 -6.72 11.81 -2.13
N SER A 57 -6.14 12.61 -3.02
CA SER A 57 -4.72 12.55 -3.35
C SER A 57 -4.22 13.93 -3.76
N ASN A 58 -3.06 14.30 -3.28
CA ASN A 58 -2.34 15.51 -3.66
C ASN A 58 -0.84 15.21 -3.81
N GLN A 59 0.01 16.23 -3.87
CA GLN A 59 1.46 16.07 -3.96
C GLN A 59 2.11 15.56 -2.67
N GLU A 60 1.46 15.75 -1.52
CA GLU A 60 1.98 15.37 -0.20
C GLU A 60 1.62 13.93 0.17
N GLY A 61 0.52 13.40 -0.36
CA GLY A 61 0.04 12.09 0.02
C GLY A 61 -1.33 11.72 -0.53
N SER A 62 -1.84 10.60 -0.02
CA SER A 62 -3.14 10.06 -0.42
C SER A 62 -3.88 9.51 0.79
N VAL A 63 -5.21 9.62 0.75
CA VAL A 63 -6.12 8.91 1.65
C VAL A 63 -6.82 7.84 0.83
N VAL A 64 -6.74 6.59 1.31
CA VAL A 64 -7.26 5.42 0.62
C VAL A 64 -8.24 4.71 1.54
N GLU A 65 -9.43 4.43 1.03
CA GLU A 65 -10.35 3.48 1.64
C GLU A 65 -9.94 2.07 1.25
N TYR A 66 -9.91 1.18 2.23
CA TYR A 66 -9.64 -0.23 2.09
C TYR A 66 -10.85 -1.03 2.56
N GLN A 67 -11.21 -2.08 1.82
CA GLN A 67 -12.19 -3.05 2.25
C GLN A 67 -11.73 -4.47 1.97
N GLU A 68 -12.07 -5.36 2.91
CA GLU A 68 -11.87 -6.79 2.81
C GLU A 68 -13.05 -7.56 3.38
N ASN A 69 -13.22 -8.82 2.99
CA ASN A 69 -14.23 -9.70 3.57
C ASN A 69 -13.71 -11.02 4.13
N GLY A 70 -12.40 -11.29 4.06
CA GLY A 70 -11.79 -12.55 4.54
C GLY A 70 -12.46 -13.81 3.98
N GLY A 71 -13.06 -13.72 2.78
CA GLY A 71 -13.82 -14.79 2.14
C GLY A 71 -15.21 -15.09 2.74
N GLY A 72 -15.68 -14.27 3.67
CA GLY A 72 -17.02 -14.33 4.24
C GLY A 72 -17.98 -13.26 3.68
N THR A 73 -19.14 -13.13 4.33
CA THR A 73 -20.14 -12.10 4.03
C THR A 73 -19.91 -10.80 4.80
N LEU A 74 -19.17 -10.84 5.91
CA LEU A 74 -18.82 -9.67 6.68
C LEU A 74 -17.74 -8.89 5.93
N THR A 75 -17.97 -7.59 5.71
CA THR A 75 -16.97 -6.70 5.10
C THR A 75 -16.42 -5.76 6.16
N THR A 76 -15.10 -5.75 6.33
CA THR A 76 -14.38 -4.77 7.13
C THR A 76 -13.97 -3.61 6.23
N GLN A 77 -14.03 -2.39 6.78
CA GLN A 77 -13.56 -1.18 6.11
C GLN A 77 -12.55 -0.44 6.98
N ARG A 78 -11.49 0.10 6.36
CA ARG A 78 -10.50 0.97 6.98
C ARG A 78 -10.18 2.16 6.08
N THR A 79 -9.69 3.24 6.69
CA THR A 79 -9.09 4.36 5.97
C THR A 79 -7.59 4.41 6.26
N ILE A 80 -6.78 4.34 5.21
CA ILE A 80 -5.32 4.40 5.29
C ILE A 80 -4.87 5.74 4.76
N ARG A 81 -4.02 6.43 5.53
CA ARG A 81 -3.39 7.67 5.10
C ARG A 81 -1.92 7.43 4.81
N PHE A 82 -1.53 7.86 3.61
CA PHE A 82 -0.16 7.81 3.12
C PHE A 82 0.40 9.22 2.94
N ILE A 83 1.72 9.34 3.11
CA ILE A 83 2.48 10.51 2.68
C ILE A 83 3.58 10.11 1.71
N PHE A 84 3.93 11.00 0.79
CA PHE A 84 5.09 10.89 -0.08
C PHE A 84 6.24 11.72 0.51
N CYS A 85 7.40 11.10 0.72
CA CYS A 85 8.55 11.75 1.33
C CYS A 85 9.81 11.48 0.51
N PRO A 86 10.60 12.51 0.15
CA PRO A 86 11.93 12.28 -0.39
C PRO A 86 12.83 11.71 0.71
N ARG A 87 13.61 10.68 0.36
CA ARG A 87 14.63 10.11 1.24
C ARG A 87 15.94 10.03 0.48
N SER A 88 16.98 10.67 1.02
CA SER A 88 18.31 10.64 0.44
C SER A 88 19.20 9.63 1.15
N PHE A 89 20.03 8.93 0.39
CA PHE A 89 21.04 7.99 0.89
C PHE A 89 22.26 8.00 -0.02
N ASP A 90 23.42 7.64 0.53
CA ASP A 90 24.65 7.47 -0.24
C ASP A 90 24.74 6.02 -0.74
N VAL A 91 24.91 5.84 -2.05
CA VAL A 91 25.23 4.56 -2.70
C VAL A 91 26.50 4.77 -3.49
N ASP A 92 27.53 4.00 -3.19
CA ASP A 92 28.83 4.05 -3.88
C ASP A 92 29.42 5.48 -3.98
N GLY A 93 29.23 6.28 -2.93
CA GLY A 93 29.70 7.68 -2.85
C GLY A 93 28.86 8.69 -3.63
N GLN A 94 27.72 8.28 -4.19
CA GLN A 94 26.75 9.17 -4.81
C GLN A 94 25.52 9.33 -3.93
N LYS A 95 25.10 10.59 -3.72
CA LYS A 95 23.80 10.89 -3.11
C LYS A 95 22.67 10.60 -4.08
N ILE A 96 21.85 9.63 -3.73
CA ILE A 96 20.61 9.28 -4.44
C ILE A 96 19.44 9.74 -3.58
N THR A 97 18.44 10.34 -4.21
CA THR A 97 17.17 10.68 -3.55
C THR A 97 16.06 9.87 -4.20
N VAL A 98 15.26 9.18 -3.38
CA VAL A 98 14.10 8.43 -3.83
C VAL A 98 12.82 8.95 -3.19
N THR A 99 11.70 8.65 -3.83
CA THR A 99 10.37 8.89 -3.25
C THR A 99 9.93 7.69 -2.43
N VAL A 100 9.67 7.91 -1.15
CA VAL A 100 9.12 6.91 -0.23
C VAL A 100 7.63 7.19 0.02
N LEU A 101 6.80 6.17 -0.09
CA LEU A 101 5.43 6.15 0.42
C LEU A 101 5.46 5.66 1.86
N ARG A 102 4.94 6.44 2.81
CA ARG A 102 4.86 6.05 4.23
C ARG A 102 3.42 6.00 4.71
N ILE A 103 3.06 4.95 5.44
CA ILE A 103 1.78 4.84 6.15
C ILE A 103 1.87 5.69 7.43
N ILE A 104 0.95 6.63 7.61
CA ILE A 104 0.91 7.50 8.80
C ILE A 104 -0.28 7.24 9.72
N SER A 105 -1.36 6.67 9.21
CA SER A 105 -2.49 6.26 10.05
C SER A 105 -3.34 5.20 9.35
N ILE A 106 -3.97 4.35 10.17
CA ILE A 106 -5.01 3.41 9.74
C ILE A 106 -6.16 3.57 10.73
N LEU A 107 -7.30 4.04 10.22
CA LEU A 107 -8.53 4.29 10.98
C LEU A 107 -9.56 3.21 10.65
#